data_AF-A0A538JSH8-F1
#
_entry.id   AF-A0A538JSH8-F1
#
_cell.length_a   1.000
_cell.length_b   1.000
_cell.length_c   1.000
_cell.angle_alpha   90.00
_cell.angle_beta   90.00
_cell.angle_gamma   90.00
#
_symmetry.space_group_name_H-M   'P 1'
#
loop_
_entity.id
_entity.type
_entity.pdbx_description
1 polymer ?
#
loop_
_entity_poly.entity_id
_entity_poly.type
_entity_poly.pdbx_seq_one_letter_code
_entity_poly.pdbx_strand_id
1 'polypeptide(L)' 'MFLAEQLFLGNDLLAWLVLALGGALVVGNGMALVRPPDRARTGDLERAPVRRSVVMIVIGAVAAIWALATLLAG' A
#
# COMPACT_ATOMS: atom_id res chain seq x y z
N MET A 1 12.17 -30.08 8.59
CA MET A 1 10.70 -29.88 8.49
C MET A 1 10.15 -29.03 9.65
N PHE A 2 10.92 -28.04 10.16
CA PHE A 2 10.57 -27.27 11.38
C PHE A 2 10.84 -25.75 11.25
N LEU A 3 11.25 -25.27 10.07
CA LEU A 3 11.65 -23.87 9.86
C LEU A 3 10.52 -22.99 9.29
N ALA A 4 9.55 -23.56 8.57
CA ALA A 4 8.50 -22.77 7.91
C ALA A 4 7.35 -22.38 8.85
N GLU A 5 6.99 -23.23 9.82
CA GLU A 5 5.86 -22.97 10.73
C GLU A 5 6.13 -21.84 11.75
N GLN A 6 7.39 -21.40 11.88
CA GLN A 6 7.83 -20.39 12.85
C GLN A 6 8.01 -18.98 12.25
N LEU A 7 7.88 -18.80 10.93
CA LEU A 7 7.90 -17.45 10.37
C LEU A 7 6.68 -16.70 10.89
N PHE A 8 6.89 -15.53 11.50
CA PHE A 8 5.84 -14.62 11.96
C PHE A 8 4.83 -14.45 10.80
N LEU A 9 3.57 -14.90 10.96
CA LEU A 9 2.48 -14.98 9.96
C LEU A 9 2.33 -16.28 9.10
N GLY A 10 3.14 -17.30 9.32
CA GLY A 10 2.90 -18.67 8.81
C GLY A 10 2.85 -18.78 7.27
N ASN A 11 1.99 -19.68 6.75
CA ASN A 11 1.85 -19.93 5.31
C ASN A 11 1.31 -18.72 4.53
N ASP A 12 0.64 -17.79 5.24
CA ASP A 12 -0.01 -16.62 4.66
C ASP A 12 0.79 -15.32 4.83
N LEU A 13 2.06 -15.43 5.24
CA LEU A 13 2.94 -14.29 5.45
C LEU A 13 2.93 -13.32 4.25
N LEU A 14 3.03 -13.85 3.03
CA LEU A 14 2.99 -13.00 1.84
C LEU A 14 1.66 -12.26 1.70
N ALA A 15 0.53 -12.94 1.93
CA ALA A 15 -0.77 -12.30 1.84
C ALA A 15 -0.90 -11.17 2.86
N TRP A 16 -0.47 -11.39 4.10
CA TRP A 16 -0.49 -10.35 5.11
C TRP A 16 0.45 -9.18 4.82
N LEU A 17 1.67 -9.43 4.32
CA LEU A 17 2.60 -8.37 3.93
C LEU A 17 2.05 -7.54 2.76
N VAL A 18 1.46 -8.21 1.76
CA VAL A 18 0.87 -7.54 0.60
C VAL A 18 -0.36 -6.74 1.02
N LEU A 19 -1.18 -7.25 1.94
CA LEU A 19 -2.32 -6.52 2.49
C LEU A 19 -1.86 -5.25 3.21
N ALA A 20 -0.85 -5.37 4.08
CA ALA A 20 -0.31 -4.24 4.83
C ALA A 20 0.31 -3.18 3.89
N LEU A 21 1.12 -3.62 2.93
CA LEU A 21 1.77 -2.72 1.98
C LEU A 21 0.75 -2.05 1.04
N GLY A 22 -0.21 -2.82 0.53
CA GLY A 22 -1.28 -2.30 -0.33
C GLY A 22 -2.15 -1.28 0.40
N GLY A 23 -2.54 -1.59 1.65
CA GLY A 23 -3.27 -0.66 2.52
C GLY A 23 -2.48 0.63 2.78
N ALA A 24 -1.18 0.53 3.07
CA ALA A 24 -0.31 1.69 3.29
C ALA A 24 -0.20 2.57 2.03
N LEU A 25 -0.10 1.97 0.84
CA LEU A 25 -0.08 2.68 -0.44
C LEU A 25 -1.37 3.49 -0.66
N VAL A 26 -2.52 2.89 -0.39
CA VAL A 26 -3.83 3.56 -0.52
C VAL A 26 -3.96 4.70 0.48
N VAL A 27 -3.73 4.43 1.78
CA VAL A 27 -3.94 5.41 2.84
C VAL A 27 -2.91 6.55 2.74
N GLY A 28 -1.63 6.25 2.55
CA GLY A 28 -0.57 7.26 2.49
C GLY A 28 -0.73 8.22 1.31
N ASN A 29 -0.96 7.69 0.11
CA ASN A 29 -1.17 8.53 -1.08
C ASN A 29 -2.55 9.22 -1.04
N GLY A 30 -3.59 8.57 -0.52
CA GLY A 30 -4.91 9.17 -0.35
C GLY A 30 -4.89 10.35 0.62
N MET A 31 -4.25 10.20 1.77
CA MET A 31 -4.09 11.29 2.76
C MET A 31 -3.30 12.46 2.20
N ALA A 32 -2.30 12.21 1.35
CA ALA A 32 -1.57 13.28 0.67
C ALA A 32 -2.44 14.09 -0.31
N LEU A 33 -3.49 13.48 -0.88
CA LEU A 33 -4.45 14.18 -1.75
C LEU A 33 -5.55 14.89 -0.93
N VAL A 34 -6.02 14.27 0.16
CA VAL A 34 -7.06 14.85 1.04
C VAL A 34 -6.51 16.04 1.82
N ARG A 35 -5.27 15.97 2.29
CA ARG A 35 -4.59 17.03 3.02
C ARG A 35 -3.23 17.34 2.40
N PRO A 36 -3.20 18.08 1.28
CA PRO A 36 -1.95 18.54 0.68
C PRO A 36 -1.18 19.42 1.69
N PRO A 37 0.15 19.38 1.68
CA PRO A 37 0.96 20.26 2.54
C PRO A 37 0.78 21.74 2.16
N ASP A 38 0.67 22.61 3.15
CA ASP A 38 0.38 24.06 3.00
C ASP A 38 1.47 24.85 2.26
N ARG A 39 2.69 24.32 2.17
CA ARG A 39 3.80 24.93 1.44
C ARG A 39 4.54 23.90 0.62
N ALA A 40 4.57 24.13 -0.69
CA ALA A 40 5.58 23.54 -1.56
C ALA A 40 6.96 24.03 -1.13
N ARG A 41 7.95 23.14 -1.07
CA ARG A 41 9.34 23.51 -0.73
C ARG A 41 9.99 24.16 -1.93
N THR A 42 10.98 25.02 -1.69
CA THR A 42 11.80 25.60 -2.77
C THR A 42 12.43 24.48 -3.60
N GLY A 43 12.07 24.38 -4.89
CA GLY A 43 12.49 23.30 -5.79
C GLY A 43 11.41 22.25 -6.10
N ASP A 44 10.21 22.35 -5.51
CA ASP A 44 9.08 21.52 -5.91
C ASP A 44 8.58 21.88 -7.33
N LEU A 45 8.03 20.87 -8.00
CA LEU A 45 7.40 21.01 -9.31
C LEU A 45 6.20 21.98 -9.24
N GLU A 46 6.05 22.80 -10.28
CA GLU A 46 4.92 23.73 -10.49
C GLU A 46 3.54 23.06 -10.37
N ARG A 47 3.49 21.73 -10.57
CA ARG A 47 2.30 20.92 -10.37
C ARG A 47 2.68 19.65 -9.62
N ALA A 48 2.02 19.41 -8.49
CA ALA A 48 2.17 18.15 -7.74
C ALA A 48 1.91 16.96 -8.68
N PRO A 49 2.70 15.86 -8.60
CA PRO A 49 2.57 14.71 -9.49
C PRO A 49 1.36 13.84 -9.13
N VAL A 50 0.15 14.41 -9.21
CA VAL A 50 -1.14 13.76 -8.89
C VAL A 50 -1.30 12.45 -9.63
N ARG A 51 -0.86 12.39 -10.90
CA ARG A 51 -0.88 11.17 -11.71
C ARG A 51 -0.13 10.02 -11.02
N ARG A 52 1.04 10.29 -10.43
CA ARG A 52 1.85 9.28 -9.74
C ARG A 52 1.14 8.79 -8.49
N SER A 53 0.56 9.68 -7.70
CA SER A 53 -0.18 9.32 -6.48
C SER A 53 -1.39 8.45 -6.81
N VAL A 54 -2.17 8.80 -7.83
CA VAL A 54 -3.34 8.00 -8.26
C VAL A 54 -2.94 6.60 -8.72
N VAL A 55 -1.85 6.47 -9.50
CA VAL A 55 -1.34 5.15 -9.91
C VAL A 55 -0.94 4.30 -8.71
N MET A 56 -0.27 4.89 -7.73
CA MET A 56 0.12 4.18 -6.50
C MET A 56 -1.09 3.73 -5.66
N ILE A 57 -2.14 4.56 -5.58
CA ILE A 57 -3.40 4.20 -4.91
C ILE A 57 -4.04 2.99 -5.61
N VAL A 58 -4.14 3.00 -6.94
CA VAL A 58 -4.73 1.89 -7.70
C VAL A 58 -3.96 0.61 -7.50
N ILE A 59 -2.63 0.65 -7.61
CA ILE A 59 -1.76 -0.52 -7.39
C ILE A 59 -1.95 -1.06 -5.96
N GLY A 60 -1.92 -0.17 -4.97
CA GLY A 60 -2.14 -0.54 -3.57
C GLY A 60 -3.50 -1.17 -3.33
N ALA A 61 -4.56 -0.63 -3.94
CA ALA A 61 -5.92 -1.15 -3.81
C ALA A 61 -6.07 -2.53 -4.44
N VAL A 62 -5.55 -2.74 -5.65
CA VAL A 62 -5.58 -4.06 -6.31
C VAL A 62 -4.81 -5.08 -5.47
N ALA A 63 -3.63 -4.74 -4.98
CA ALA A 63 -2.82 -5.60 -4.13
C ALA A 63 -3.54 -5.94 -2.81
N ALA A 64 -4.13 -4.94 -2.14
CA ALA A 64 -4.86 -5.13 -0.89
C ALA A 64 -6.11 -5.99 -1.08
N ILE A 65 -6.88 -5.77 -2.14
CA ILE A 65 -8.07 -6.57 -2.45
C ILE A 65 -7.68 -8.02 -2.75
N TRP A 66 -6.63 -8.23 -3.55
CA TRP A 66 -6.13 -9.57 -3.86
C TRP A 66 -5.66 -10.30 -2.60
N ALA A 67 -4.84 -9.65 -1.77
CA ALA A 67 -4.35 -10.23 -0.53
C ALA A 67 -5.47 -10.56 0.46
N LEU A 68 -6.45 -9.66 0.59
CA LEU A 68 -7.63 -9.88 1.42
C LEU A 68 -8.44 -11.08 0.91
N ALA A 69 -8.62 -11.19 -0.41
CA ALA A 69 -9.31 -12.34 -1.01
C ALA A 69 -8.55 -13.65 -0.74
N THR A 70 -7.22 -13.65 -0.87
CA THR A 70 -6.38 -14.83 -0.54
C THR A 70 -6.54 -15.24 0.92
N LEU A 71 -6.53 -14.29 1.86
CA LEU A 71 -6.70 -14.59 3.29
C LEU A 71 -8.10 -15.09 3.66
N LEU A 72 -9.12 -14.69 2.89
CA LEU A 72 -10.51 -15.11 3.13
C LEU A 72 -10.87 -16.43 2.43
N ALA A 73 -10.15 -16.80 1.37
CA ALA A 73 -10.39 -17.99 0.57
C ALA A 73 -9.45 -19.17 0.90
N GLY A 74 -8.33 -18.89 1.58
CA GLY A 74 -7.43 -19.89 2.17
C GLY A 74 -7.92 -20.38 3.52
#